data_AF-A0A8T3XDV4-F1
#
_entry.id   AF-A0A8T3XDV4-F1
#
_cell.length_a   1.000
_cell.length_b   1.000
_cell.length_c   1.000
_cell.angle_alpha   90.00
_cell.angle_beta   90.00
_cell.angle_gamma   90.00
#
_symmetry.space_group_name_H-M   'P 1'
#
loop_
_entity.id
_entity.type
_entity.pdbx_description
1 polymer ?
#
loop_
_entity_poly.entity_id
_entity_poly.type
_entity_poly.pdbx_seq_one_letter_code
_entity_poly.pdbx_strand_id
1 'polypeptide(L)'
;MAKELNVDIKKLFDDIVPAVIKKNILVYEFFQHVAKDSALLKDTKLDAKAAAALEEAIKFRIKEASVKIEGKLKLSSFAANGIDIIKEAIKRAIEVKKENVLIKYLGAGVYSINVKASDYKAAEKIMEGAVEKALSHVKENEGEGNFVRMGA
;
A
#
# COMPACT_ATOMS: atom_id res chain seq x y z
N MET A 1 5.44 7.19 22.42
CA MET A 1 4.83 6.12 23.22
C MET A 1 5.23 6.15 24.70
N ALA A 2 6.44 5.74 25.13
CA ALA A 2 6.75 5.63 26.58
C ALA A 2 6.56 6.95 27.36
N LYS A 3 7.03 8.07 26.79
CA LYS A 3 6.81 9.43 27.33
C LYS A 3 5.34 9.86 27.32
N GLU A 4 4.55 9.39 26.37
CA GLU A 4 3.11 9.73 26.23
C GLU A 4 2.24 8.90 27.17
N LEU A 5 2.66 7.68 27.50
CA LEU A 5 1.94 6.81 28.43
C LEU A 5 2.33 7.02 29.90
N ASN A 6 3.32 7.88 30.17
CA ASN A 6 3.93 8.04 31.50
C ASN A 6 4.38 6.71 32.12
N VAL A 7 4.89 5.80 31.27
CA VAL A 7 5.38 4.47 31.67
C VAL A 7 6.90 4.50 31.72
N ASP A 8 7.46 3.84 32.74
CA ASP A 8 8.89 3.67 32.89
C ASP A 8 9.50 2.93 31.67
N ILE A 9 10.52 3.54 31.07
CA ILE A 9 11.16 3.03 29.84
C ILE A 9 11.83 1.68 30.09
N LYS A 10 12.43 1.50 31.27
CA LYS A 10 13.10 0.25 31.63
C LYS A 10 12.08 -0.87 31.80
N LYS A 11 10.95 -0.59 32.45
CA LYS A 11 9.85 -1.54 32.55
C LYS A 11 9.32 -1.96 31.17
N LEU A 12 9.10 -1.00 30.28
CA LEU A 12 8.64 -1.29 28.91
C LEU A 12 9.63 -2.19 28.15
N PHE A 13 10.93 -1.95 28.33
CA PHE A 13 11.99 -2.78 27.76
C PHE A 13 11.97 -4.20 28.32
N ASP A 14 11.87 -4.33 29.65
CA ASP A 14 11.81 -5.62 30.36
C ASP A 14 10.55 -6.44 29.99
N ASP A 15 9.45 -5.78 29.60
CA ASP A 15 8.20 -6.43 29.19
C ASP A 15 8.24 -6.96 27.74
N ILE A 16 9.10 -6.39 26.87
CA ILE A 16 9.19 -6.71 25.44
C ILE A 16 10.35 -7.67 25.15
N VAL A 17 11.53 -7.38 25.69
CA VAL A 17 12.80 -8.04 25.32
C VAL A 17 12.83 -9.55 25.56
N PRO A 18 12.22 -10.10 26.63
CA PRO A 18 12.13 -11.55 26.80
C PRO A 18 11.43 -12.26 25.62
N ALA A 19 10.39 -11.64 25.05
CA ALA A 19 9.68 -12.19 23.89
C ALA A 19 10.55 -12.17 22.62
N VAL A 20 11.34 -11.10 22.45
CA VAL A 20 12.29 -10.91 21.34
C VAL A 20 13.42 -11.95 21.41
N ILE A 21 14.07 -12.08 22.57
CA ILE A 21 15.16 -13.05 22.79
C ILE A 21 14.67 -14.48 22.58
N LYS A 22 13.48 -14.82 23.07
CA LYS A 22 12.90 -16.17 22.90
C LYS A 22 12.74 -16.55 21.43
N LYS A 23 12.48 -15.58 20.55
CA LYS A 23 12.36 -15.79 19.10
C LYS A 23 13.71 -15.73 18.36
N ASN A 24 14.81 -15.44 19.07
CA ASN A 24 16.16 -15.29 18.53
C ASN A 24 16.25 -14.29 17.36
N ILE A 25 15.56 -13.15 17.51
CA ILE A 25 15.53 -12.06 16.51
C ILE A 25 15.92 -10.72 17.15
N LEU A 26 16.18 -9.72 16.31
CA LEU A 26 16.40 -8.35 16.79
C LEU A 26 15.09 -7.66 17.15
N VAL A 27 15.14 -6.65 18.04
CA VAL A 27 13.96 -5.86 18.45
C VAL A 27 13.28 -5.21 17.23
N TYR A 28 14.09 -4.71 16.28
CA TYR A 28 13.56 -4.13 15.04
C TYR A 28 12.81 -5.16 14.19
N GLU A 29 13.36 -6.37 14.03
CA GLU A 29 12.72 -7.47 13.29
C GLU A 29 11.43 -7.92 13.98
N PHE A 30 11.42 -7.97 15.31
CA PHE A 30 10.20 -8.23 16.07
C PHE A 30 9.11 -7.20 15.75
N PHE A 31 9.45 -5.92 15.71
CA PHE A 31 8.48 -4.89 15.32
C PHE A 31 8.05 -4.99 13.85
N GLN A 32 8.92 -5.42 12.93
CA GLN A 32 8.50 -5.73 11.55
C GLN A 32 7.50 -6.89 11.49
N HIS A 33 7.65 -7.89 12.36
CA HIS A 33 6.68 -8.98 12.47
C HIS A 33 5.37 -8.49 13.09
N VAL A 34 5.43 -7.68 14.16
CA VAL A 34 4.23 -7.07 14.78
C VAL A 34 3.47 -6.15 13.80
N ALA A 35 4.19 -5.45 12.92
CA ALA A 35 3.56 -4.63 11.88
C ALA A 35 2.68 -5.46 10.93
N LYS A 36 3.07 -6.71 10.65
CA LYS A 36 2.33 -7.67 9.82
C LYS A 36 1.27 -8.43 10.61
N ASP A 37 1.58 -8.84 11.83
CA ASP A 37 0.72 -9.60 12.73
C ASP A 37 0.83 -9.08 14.17
N SER A 38 -0.14 -8.25 14.57
CA SER A 38 -0.16 -7.66 15.91
C SER A 38 -0.47 -8.68 17.02
N ALA A 39 -0.88 -9.91 16.69
CA ALA A 39 -1.09 -10.96 17.69
C ALA A 39 0.22 -11.33 18.43
N LEU A 40 1.38 -11.07 17.82
CA LEU A 40 2.69 -11.28 18.42
C LEU A 40 2.94 -10.43 19.67
N LEU A 41 2.19 -9.34 19.87
CA LEU A 41 2.26 -8.56 21.10
C LEU A 41 1.75 -9.32 22.32
N LYS A 42 0.94 -10.38 22.14
CA LYS A 42 0.49 -11.26 23.24
C LYS A 42 1.63 -12.07 23.86
N ASP A 43 2.75 -12.23 23.16
CA ASP A 43 3.95 -12.90 23.69
C ASP A 43 4.73 -11.99 24.65
N THR A 44 4.40 -10.69 24.70
CA THR A 44 4.98 -9.70 25.61
C THR A 44 4.19 -9.60 26.91
N LYS A 45 4.79 -9.00 27.95
CA LYS A 45 4.11 -8.75 29.24
C LYS A 45 3.36 -7.42 29.30
N LEU A 46 3.13 -6.78 28.15
CA LEU A 46 2.45 -5.49 28.07
C LEU A 46 0.99 -5.61 28.48
N ASP A 47 0.50 -4.62 29.23
CA ASP A 47 -0.95 -4.45 29.40
C ASP A 47 -1.62 -4.02 28.09
N ALA A 48 -2.95 -4.13 28.02
CA ALA A 48 -3.70 -3.84 26.80
C ALA A 48 -3.49 -2.40 26.28
N LYS A 49 -3.30 -1.42 27.19
CA LYS A 49 -3.11 -0.01 26.82
C LYS A 49 -1.73 0.19 26.19
N ALA A 50 -0.69 -0.38 26.79
CA ALA A 50 0.66 -0.34 26.27
C ALA A 50 0.79 -1.13 24.96
N ALA A 51 0.17 -2.31 24.87
CA ALA A 51 0.17 -3.10 23.63
C ALA A 51 -0.46 -2.33 22.47
N ALA A 52 -1.64 -1.71 22.67
CA ALA A 52 -2.31 -0.93 21.63
C ALA A 52 -1.49 0.29 21.17
N ALA A 53 -0.92 1.04 22.12
CA ALA A 53 -0.10 2.21 21.80
C ALA A 53 1.24 1.82 21.13
N LEU A 54 1.79 0.64 21.42
CA LEU A 54 2.95 0.10 20.73
C LEU A 54 2.61 -0.33 19.31
N GLU A 55 1.49 -1.04 19.12
CA GLU A 55 0.98 -1.43 17.82
C GLU A 55 0.80 -0.22 16.90
N GLU A 56 0.16 0.84 17.40
CA GLU A 56 -0.03 2.08 16.65
C GLU A 56 1.31 2.73 16.26
N ALA A 57 2.24 2.84 17.22
CA ALA A 57 3.56 3.40 16.97
C ALA A 57 4.36 2.58 15.94
N ILE A 58 4.26 1.25 16.01
CA ILE A 58 4.90 0.33 15.07
C ILE A 58 4.29 0.49 13.69
N LYS A 59 2.96 0.42 13.53
CA LYS A 59 2.27 0.57 12.23
C LYS A 59 2.53 1.94 11.59
N PHE A 60 2.67 2.98 12.40
CA PHE A 60 2.98 4.32 11.91
C PHE A 60 4.42 4.45 11.39
N ARG A 61 5.39 3.82 12.07
CA ARG A 61 6.82 4.00 11.78
C ARG A 61 7.43 2.91 10.89
N ILE A 62 6.95 1.68 11.00
CA ILE A 62 7.44 0.52 10.27
C ILE A 62 6.48 0.24 9.14
N LYS A 63 6.82 0.77 7.96
CA LYS A 63 6.11 0.45 6.73
C LYS A 63 6.52 -0.94 6.27
N GLU A 64 5.54 -1.71 5.83
CA GLU A 64 5.82 -2.99 5.18
C GLU A 64 6.77 -2.77 3.99
N ALA A 65 7.74 -3.68 3.86
CA ALA A 65 8.57 -3.73 2.66
C ALA A 65 7.63 -3.89 1.46
N SER A 66 7.68 -2.92 0.56
CA SER A 66 6.85 -2.90 -0.64
C SER A 66 7.68 -2.46 -1.83
N VAL A 67 7.37 -3.03 -2.98
CA VAL A 67 7.90 -2.55 -4.26
C VAL A 67 6.93 -1.52 -4.82
N LYS A 68 7.45 -0.60 -5.63
CA LYS A 68 6.66 0.35 -6.40
C LYS A 68 7.01 0.18 -7.87
N ILE A 69 6.00 0.00 -8.71
CA ILE A 69 6.15 0.03 -10.17
C ILE A 69 5.30 1.15 -10.78
N GLU A 70 5.73 1.65 -11.93
CA GLU A 70 5.17 2.84 -12.55
C GLU A 70 4.97 2.66 -14.07
N GLY A 71 3.94 3.29 -14.59
CA GLY A 71 3.65 3.34 -16.01
C GLY A 71 2.83 4.58 -16.37
N LYS A 72 2.61 4.78 -17.66
CA LYS A 72 1.77 5.85 -18.20
C LYS A 72 0.61 5.26 -18.98
N LEU A 73 -0.59 5.70 -18.64
CA LEU A 73 -1.81 5.46 -19.39
C LEU A 73 -2.14 6.70 -20.19
N LYS A 74 -2.25 6.58 -21.51
CA LYS A 74 -2.81 7.63 -22.37
C LYS A 74 -4.22 7.21 -22.72
N LEU A 75 -5.21 8.02 -22.36
CA LEU A 75 -6.63 7.77 -22.63
C LEU A 75 -7.26 8.98 -23.31
N SER A 76 -8.03 8.72 -24.35
CA SER A 76 -8.73 9.71 -25.15
C SER A 76 -10.16 9.24 -25.45
N SER A 77 -11.11 10.16 -25.52
CA SER A 77 -12.47 9.90 -25.99
C SER A 77 -12.93 11.05 -26.87
N PHE A 78 -13.63 10.72 -27.96
CA PHE A 78 -14.19 11.69 -28.91
C PHE A 78 -15.70 11.87 -28.74
N ALA A 79 -16.31 11.16 -27.79
CA ALA A 79 -17.73 11.26 -27.48
C ALA A 79 -18.05 12.56 -26.72
N ALA A 80 -19.30 13.01 -26.83
CA ALA A 80 -19.78 14.22 -26.14
C ALA A 80 -19.63 14.14 -24.60
N ASN A 81 -19.72 12.94 -24.03
CA ASN A 81 -19.53 12.63 -22.62
C ASN A 81 -18.14 12.05 -22.30
N GLY A 82 -17.13 12.34 -23.13
CA GLY A 82 -15.80 11.72 -23.03
C GLY A 82 -15.13 11.84 -21.66
N ILE A 83 -15.32 12.96 -20.94
CA ILE A 83 -14.75 13.14 -19.60
C ILE A 83 -15.28 12.09 -18.61
N ASP A 84 -16.57 11.75 -18.69
CA ASP A 84 -17.18 10.80 -17.76
C ASP A 84 -16.74 9.37 -18.07
N ILE A 85 -16.58 9.03 -19.36
CA ILE A 85 -15.98 7.77 -19.80
C ILE A 85 -14.56 7.61 -19.22
N ILE A 86 -13.73 8.65 -19.31
CA ILE A 86 -12.35 8.60 -18.78
C ILE A 86 -12.35 8.48 -17.25
N LYS A 87 -13.21 9.22 -16.55
CA LYS A 87 -13.32 9.10 -15.08
C LYS A 87 -13.72 7.69 -14.65
N GLU A 88 -14.68 7.09 -15.33
CA GLU A 88 -15.14 5.74 -15.04
C GLU A 88 -14.06 4.69 -15.37
N ALA A 89 -13.29 4.87 -16.45
CA ALA A 89 -12.14 4.02 -16.77
C ALA A 89 -11.08 4.05 -15.65
N ILE A 90 -10.75 5.24 -15.16
CA ILE A 90 -9.78 5.43 -14.07
C ILE A 90 -10.31 4.81 -12.77
N LYS A 91 -11.60 5.01 -12.47
CA LYS A 91 -12.25 4.44 -11.29
C LYS A 91 -12.17 2.91 -11.32
N ARG A 92 -12.55 2.28 -12.44
CA ARG A 92 -12.47 0.82 -12.62
C ARG A 92 -11.04 0.29 -12.45
N ALA A 93 -10.04 1.02 -12.94
CA ALA A 93 -8.64 0.66 -12.75
C ALA A 93 -8.21 0.72 -11.28
N ILE A 94 -8.60 1.77 -10.55
CA ILE A 94 -8.32 1.90 -9.11
C ILE A 94 -9.00 0.78 -8.32
N GLU A 95 -10.24 0.43 -8.67
CA GLU A 95 -11.04 -0.58 -7.96
C GLU A 95 -10.50 -2.02 -8.08
N VAL A 96 -9.59 -2.30 -9.02
CA VAL A 96 -8.87 -3.59 -9.06
C VAL A 96 -8.18 -3.88 -7.72
N LYS A 97 -7.54 -2.86 -7.14
CA LYS A 97 -6.96 -2.94 -5.80
C LYS A 97 -6.74 -1.53 -5.22
N LYS A 98 -7.81 -0.96 -4.65
CA LYS A 98 -7.91 0.46 -4.25
C LYS A 98 -6.73 0.99 -3.42
N GLU A 99 -6.20 0.18 -2.51
CA GLU A 99 -5.09 0.58 -1.62
C GLU A 99 -3.72 0.54 -2.31
N ASN A 100 -3.61 -0.19 -3.42
CA ASN A 100 -2.37 -0.47 -4.12
C ASN A 100 -2.18 0.39 -5.38
N VAL A 101 -3.27 0.87 -5.98
CA VAL A 101 -3.27 1.61 -7.26
C VAL A 101 -3.45 3.11 -7.03
N LEU A 102 -2.51 3.91 -7.54
CA LEU A 102 -2.59 5.37 -7.55
C LEU A 102 -2.47 5.92 -8.97
N ILE A 103 -3.50 6.63 -9.43
CA ILE A 103 -3.53 7.27 -10.75
C ILE A 103 -3.53 8.79 -10.59
N LYS A 104 -2.69 9.49 -11.34
CA LYS A 104 -2.61 10.96 -11.37
C LYS A 104 -2.64 11.46 -12.80
N TYR A 105 -3.34 12.56 -13.04
CA TYR A 105 -3.34 13.23 -14.34
C TYR A 105 -2.04 14.00 -14.55
N LEU A 106 -1.42 13.80 -15.71
CA LEU A 106 -0.18 14.47 -16.14
C LEU A 106 -0.42 15.50 -17.25
N GLY A 107 -1.64 15.62 -17.77
CA GLY A 107 -1.97 16.50 -18.90
C GLY A 107 -2.16 15.76 -20.23
N ALA A 108 -2.86 16.39 -21.18
CA ALA A 108 -3.04 15.89 -22.55
C ALA A 108 -3.53 14.43 -22.66
N GLY A 109 -4.44 14.03 -21.77
CA GLY A 109 -4.97 12.66 -21.70
C GLY A 109 -3.98 11.63 -21.14
N VAL A 110 -2.84 12.05 -20.61
CA VAL A 110 -1.84 11.18 -20.01
C VAL A 110 -2.03 11.13 -18.49
N TYR A 111 -1.94 9.92 -17.94
CA TYR A 111 -2.08 9.61 -16.54
C TYR A 111 -0.89 8.76 -16.08
N SER A 112 -0.25 9.09 -14.97
CA SER A 112 0.67 8.17 -14.30
C SER A 112 -0.15 7.12 -13.57
N ILE A 113 0.20 5.85 -13.71
CA ILE A 113 -0.31 4.76 -12.88
C ILE A 113 0.84 4.20 -12.05
N ASN A 114 0.65 4.16 -10.74
CA ASN A 114 1.62 3.68 -9.78
C ASN A 114 1.00 2.54 -8.99
N VAL A 115 1.68 1.41 -8.90
CA VAL A 115 1.25 0.27 -8.10
C VAL A 115 2.27 -0.02 -7.02
N LYS A 116 1.79 -0.18 -5.78
CA LYS A 116 2.60 -0.66 -4.65
C LYS A 116 2.12 -2.01 -4.19
N ALA A 117 3.02 -2.97 -3.98
CA ALA A 117 2.66 -4.31 -3.48
C ALA A 117 3.82 -4.94 -2.69
N SER A 118 3.59 -6.12 -2.11
CA SER A 118 4.60 -6.89 -1.35
C SER A 118 5.83 -7.26 -2.18
N ASP A 119 5.62 -7.55 -3.47
CA ASP A 119 6.64 -8.03 -4.39
C ASP A 119 6.27 -7.67 -5.85
N TYR A 120 7.24 -7.79 -6.76
CA TYR A 120 7.07 -7.41 -8.16
C TYR A 120 5.99 -8.24 -8.87
N LYS A 121 5.85 -9.52 -8.55
CA LYS A 121 4.86 -10.39 -9.19
C LYS A 121 3.44 -9.96 -8.83
N ALA A 122 3.20 -9.64 -7.56
CA ALA A 122 1.94 -9.09 -7.10
C ALA A 122 1.66 -7.72 -7.72
N ALA A 123 2.68 -6.86 -7.80
CA ALA A 123 2.57 -5.53 -8.39
C ALA A 123 2.21 -5.59 -9.89
N GLU A 124 2.90 -6.42 -10.68
CA GLU A 124 2.63 -6.58 -12.12
C GLU A 124 1.22 -7.10 -12.36
N LYS A 125 0.78 -8.11 -11.62
CA LYS A 125 -0.59 -8.64 -11.74
C LYS A 125 -1.66 -7.57 -11.49
N ILE A 126 -1.44 -6.71 -10.49
CA ILE A 126 -2.36 -5.59 -10.19
C ILE A 126 -2.30 -4.54 -11.31
N MET A 127 -1.11 -4.20 -11.80
CA MET A 127 -0.91 -3.24 -12.90
C MET A 127 -1.62 -3.70 -14.17
N GLU A 128 -1.39 -4.94 -14.60
CA GLU A 128 -2.01 -5.55 -15.77
C GLU A 128 -3.54 -5.47 -15.69
N GLY A 129 -4.12 -5.90 -14.57
CA GLY A 129 -5.57 -5.85 -14.38
C GLY A 129 -6.13 -4.42 -14.38
N ALA A 130 -5.43 -3.47 -13.75
CA ALA A 130 -5.84 -2.07 -13.72
C ALA A 130 -5.78 -1.43 -15.12
N VAL A 131 -4.71 -1.69 -15.87
CA VAL A 131 -4.52 -1.23 -17.25
C VAL A 131 -5.61 -1.83 -18.15
N GLU A 132 -5.84 -3.14 -18.08
CA GLU A 132 -6.88 -3.81 -18.86
C GLU A 132 -8.27 -3.20 -18.62
N LYS A 133 -8.66 -2.99 -17.35
CA LYS A 133 -9.95 -2.39 -17.01
C LYS A 133 -10.12 -0.99 -17.57
N ALA A 134 -9.09 -0.14 -17.49
CA ALA A 134 -9.13 1.20 -18.07
C ALA A 134 -9.24 1.15 -19.60
N LEU A 135 -8.37 0.38 -20.26
CA LEU A 135 -8.29 0.33 -21.72
C LEU A 135 -9.55 -0.27 -22.34
N SER A 136 -10.07 -1.36 -21.76
CA SER A 136 -11.30 -2.01 -22.25
C SER A 136 -12.50 -1.08 -22.11
N HIS A 137 -12.66 -0.38 -20.97
CA HIS A 137 -13.78 0.54 -20.81
C HIS A 137 -13.76 1.69 -21.82
N VAL A 138 -12.59 2.29 -22.06
CA VAL A 138 -12.47 3.37 -23.05
C VAL A 138 -12.75 2.86 -24.46
N LYS A 139 -12.24 1.69 -24.84
CA LYS A 139 -12.49 1.08 -26.16
C LYS A 139 -13.95 0.72 -26.39
N GLU A 140 -14.64 0.18 -25.38
CA GLU A 140 -16.08 -0.12 -25.42
C GLU A 140 -16.95 1.13 -25.63
N ASN A 141 -16.42 2.31 -25.31
CA ASN A 141 -17.10 3.60 -25.44
C ASN A 141 -16.45 4.47 -26.52
N GLU A 142 -15.97 3.83 -27.60
CA GLU A 142 -15.44 4.48 -28.82
C GLU A 142 -14.27 5.45 -28.58
N GLY A 143 -13.53 5.25 -27.49
CA GLY A 143 -12.30 5.96 -27.21
C GLY A 143 -11.04 5.16 -27.57
N GLU A 144 -9.90 5.79 -27.35
CA GLU A 144 -8.58 5.20 -27.55
C GLU A 144 -7.78 5.18 -26.26
N GLY A 145 -6.99 4.12 -26.09
CA GLY A 145 -6.14 3.97 -24.93
C GLY A 145 -4.83 3.27 -25.26
N ASN A 146 -3.74 3.73 -24.66
CA ASN A 146 -2.43 3.09 -24.73
C ASN A 146 -1.76 3.07 -23.36
N PHE A 147 -0.93 2.05 -23.12
CA PHE A 147 -0.12 1.93 -21.91
C PHE A 147 1.36 1.85 -22.29
N VAL A 148 2.19 2.58 -21.55
CA VAL A 148 3.64 2.53 -21.66
C VAL A 148 4.21 2.24 -20.29
N ARG A 149 4.96 1.13 -20.17
CA ARG A 149 5.70 0.80 -18.96
C ARG A 149 6.86 1.79 -18.81
N MET A 150 7.02 2.38 -17.63
CA MET A 150 8.26 3.09 -17.29
C MET A 150 9.18 2.08 -16.59
N GLY A 151 10.28 1.76 -17.25
CA GLY A 151 11.32 0.91 -16.68
C GLY A 151 11.97 1.58 -15.47
N ALA A 152 12.32 0.75 -14.48
CA ALA A 152 13.18 1.11 -13.36
C ALA A 152 14.62 1.37 -13.83
#